data_AF-A0A831TBN2-F1
#
_entry.id   AF-A0A831TBN2-F1
#
_cell.length_a   1.000
_cell.length_b   1.000
_cell.length_c   1.000
_cell.angle_alpha   90.00
_cell.angle_beta   90.00
_cell.angle_gamma   90.00
#
_symmetry.space_group_name_H-M   'P 1'
#
loop_
_entity.id
_entity.type
_entity.pdbx_description
1 polymer ?
#
loop_
_entity_poly.entity_id
_entity_poly.type
_entity_poly.pdbx_seq_one_letter_code
_entity_poly.pdbx_strand_id
1 'polypeptide(L)'
;MPNLVKFKEDPDAMLVMSLEDYDEVTGKAAKAAIMLRDVVGKKPPVTHVRSAEEGLLVSLNQHGMVDLPYIASLYGKPEEQVIQELADLIFLDPESKAWITADAYLSGNVRAKLTAAERAGPQYLRNVNALLQVQPEDVLPGDIDAGLGAPWIPASDIQAFAADLFHVSASSVPVAHLKKDAVWSLDAAYDAKASVAATSEFGTSRANGTWLLELALNMKTPTIYDTIDHGDREERVVNQEATMAAREKQKLIKERFRSWVFSDPERTERLVRVYNDTYNNLRPRLFDGSHLDFTGMNQTISLRQHQKDAVWRGMSSGNTLLAHVVGAGKTYTMAATGMKMKQAGLIKKSMYVVPNHLLEQFAREFMQLYPNARLLVASKEDLSRERRKMLTAKIASGDWDGIIVTHSSFERIGMSRDYQEKFLTEQIAEYDQLLREHAADRGANRNLVKTIEKQKAARVERLKDLLAENKKDDGLVFDELGVDHVFIDEDHYFKNLETPT
;
A
#
# COMPACT_ATOMS: atom_id res chain seq x y z
N MET A 1 -4.46 -2.07 -37.63
CA MET A 1 -4.88 -3.33 -38.28
C MET A 1 -6.12 -3.09 -39.15
N PRO A 2 -6.11 -3.47 -40.44
CA PRO A 2 -7.14 -3.08 -41.41
C PRO A 2 -8.53 -3.76 -41.26
N ASN A 3 -8.66 -4.87 -40.51
CA ASN A 3 -9.90 -5.66 -40.49
C ASN A 3 -10.91 -5.31 -39.36
N LEU A 4 -10.57 -4.41 -38.44
CA LEU A 4 -11.36 -4.16 -37.21
C LEU A 4 -12.09 -2.81 -37.18
N VAL A 5 -11.81 -1.92 -38.12
CA VAL A 5 -12.36 -0.54 -38.12
C VAL A 5 -13.89 -0.54 -38.11
N LYS A 6 -14.55 -1.56 -38.69
CA LYS A 6 -16.01 -1.70 -38.73
C LYS A 6 -16.64 -2.34 -37.48
N PHE A 7 -15.85 -2.93 -36.59
CA PHE A 7 -16.33 -3.68 -35.42
C PHE A 7 -15.96 -3.04 -34.08
N LYS A 8 -15.29 -1.87 -34.06
CA LYS A 8 -14.81 -1.24 -32.82
C LYS A 8 -15.87 -1.00 -31.74
N GLU A 9 -17.13 -0.83 -32.12
CA GLU A 9 -18.24 -0.58 -31.18
C GLU A 9 -18.92 -1.89 -30.70
N ASP A 10 -18.50 -3.04 -31.23
CA ASP A 10 -19.00 -4.37 -30.88
C ASP A 10 -18.18 -4.97 -29.71
N PRO A 11 -18.82 -5.33 -28.58
CA PRO A 11 -18.15 -6.02 -27.46
C PRO A 11 -17.42 -7.30 -27.88
N ASP A 12 -17.91 -7.99 -28.91
CA ASP A 12 -17.35 -9.27 -29.38
C ASP A 12 -16.17 -9.06 -30.36
N ALA A 13 -15.81 -7.83 -30.69
CA ALA A 13 -14.66 -7.56 -31.57
C ALA A 13 -13.36 -8.17 -31.04
N MET A 14 -13.18 -8.17 -29.71
CA MET A 14 -12.00 -8.76 -29.07
C MET A 14 -11.99 -10.28 -29.14
N LEU A 15 -13.18 -10.92 -29.12
CA LEU A 15 -13.28 -12.36 -29.35
C LEU A 15 -12.75 -12.70 -30.74
N VAL A 16 -13.15 -11.96 -31.77
CA VAL A 16 -12.63 -12.15 -33.14
C VAL A 16 -11.11 -11.99 -33.19
N MET A 17 -10.55 -11.01 -32.49
CA MET A 17 -9.09 -10.81 -32.40
C MET A 17 -8.37 -11.99 -31.73
N SER A 18 -8.99 -12.66 -30.78
CA SER A 18 -8.40 -13.80 -30.07
C SER A 18 -8.36 -15.09 -30.88
N LEU A 19 -9.05 -15.16 -32.04
CA LEU A 19 -9.09 -16.34 -32.91
C LEU A 19 -7.80 -16.54 -33.73
N GLU A 20 -6.88 -15.58 -33.70
CA GLU A 20 -5.62 -15.61 -34.44
C GLU A 20 -4.42 -15.38 -33.49
N ASP A 21 -3.38 -16.20 -33.64
CA ASP A 21 -2.05 -15.93 -33.10
C ASP A 21 -1.32 -15.03 -34.10
N TYR A 22 -1.30 -13.73 -33.81
CA TYR A 22 -0.67 -12.72 -34.67
C TYR A 22 0.71 -12.32 -34.13
N ASP A 23 1.73 -12.45 -34.98
CA ASP A 23 3.08 -11.97 -34.72
C ASP A 23 3.27 -10.60 -35.38
N GLU A 24 3.34 -9.55 -34.56
CA GLU A 24 3.51 -8.17 -35.02
C GLU A 24 4.87 -7.90 -35.68
N VAL A 25 5.91 -8.68 -35.34
CA VAL A 25 7.26 -8.52 -35.89
C VAL A 25 7.33 -9.13 -37.30
N THR A 26 6.72 -10.29 -37.49
CA THR A 26 6.73 -10.98 -38.79
C THR A 26 5.52 -10.68 -39.67
N GLY A 27 4.48 -10.04 -39.11
CA GLY A 27 3.22 -9.74 -39.79
C GLY A 27 2.38 -10.98 -40.13
N LYS A 28 2.68 -12.14 -39.56
CA LYS A 28 2.02 -13.42 -39.85
C LYS A 28 0.91 -13.70 -38.84
N ALA A 29 -0.20 -14.26 -39.33
CA ALA A 29 -1.31 -14.76 -38.52
C ALA A 29 -1.41 -16.28 -38.65
N ALA A 30 -1.64 -16.98 -37.53
CA ALA A 30 -2.00 -18.39 -37.49
C ALA A 30 -3.34 -18.57 -36.77
N LYS A 31 -4.07 -19.66 -37.06
CA LYS A 31 -5.33 -19.97 -36.34
C LYS A 31 -5.03 -20.32 -34.88
N ALA A 32 -5.74 -19.71 -33.94
CA ALA A 32 -5.67 -20.07 -32.53
C ALA A 32 -6.28 -21.47 -32.29
N ALA A 33 -5.87 -22.13 -31.20
CA ALA A 33 -6.29 -23.51 -30.88
C ALA A 33 -7.82 -23.69 -30.77
N ILE A 34 -8.55 -22.65 -30.34
CA ILE A 34 -10.01 -22.65 -30.24
C ILE A 34 -10.72 -22.86 -31.59
N MET A 35 -10.06 -22.48 -32.69
CA MET A 35 -10.58 -22.68 -34.06
C MET A 35 -10.41 -24.12 -34.55
N LEU A 36 -9.70 -24.97 -33.80
CA LEU A 36 -9.35 -26.33 -34.17
C LEU A 36 -9.97 -27.38 -33.26
N ARG A 37 -10.22 -27.05 -31.98
CA ARG A 37 -10.77 -27.96 -30.97
C ARG A 37 -11.36 -27.20 -29.78
N ASP A 38 -12.15 -27.89 -28.95
CA ASP A 38 -12.52 -27.39 -27.62
C ASP A 38 -11.25 -27.25 -26.76
N VAL A 39 -11.06 -26.05 -26.20
CA VAL A 39 -9.89 -25.66 -25.39
C VAL A 39 -10.22 -25.42 -23.92
N VAL A 40 -11.50 -25.36 -23.53
CA VAL A 40 -11.90 -25.03 -22.16
C VAL A 40 -12.23 -26.28 -21.36
N GLY A 41 -12.90 -27.25 -21.99
CA GLY A 41 -13.36 -28.49 -21.35
C GLY A 41 -14.39 -28.27 -20.22
N LYS A 42 -14.96 -29.37 -19.71
CA LYS A 42 -15.87 -29.34 -18.55
C LYS A 42 -15.14 -29.87 -17.32
N LYS A 43 -15.09 -29.07 -16.24
CA LYS A 43 -14.61 -29.52 -14.94
C LYS A 43 -15.82 -29.69 -13.99
N PRO A 44 -16.17 -30.93 -13.58
CA PRO A 44 -17.27 -31.13 -12.63
C PRO A 44 -16.90 -30.56 -11.25
N PRO A 45 -17.89 -30.12 -10.46
CA PRO A 45 -17.64 -29.64 -9.11
C PRO A 45 -17.11 -30.78 -8.23
N VAL A 46 -16.22 -30.45 -7.30
CA VAL A 46 -15.77 -31.40 -6.27
C VAL A 46 -16.90 -31.53 -5.25
N THR A 47 -17.44 -32.74 -5.12
CA THR A 47 -18.55 -33.03 -4.20
C THR A 47 -18.13 -33.91 -3.02
N HIS A 48 -16.92 -34.45 -3.04
CA HIS A 48 -16.38 -35.30 -1.97
C HIS A 48 -14.86 -35.24 -1.94
N VAL A 49 -14.27 -35.35 -0.74
CA VAL A 49 -12.82 -35.39 -0.50
C VAL A 49 -12.44 -36.54 0.43
N ARG A 50 -11.18 -36.97 0.42
CA ARG A 50 -10.68 -38.14 1.18
C ARG A 50 -9.98 -37.77 2.47
N SER A 51 -9.56 -36.53 2.63
CA SER A 51 -8.92 -36.01 3.83
C SER A 51 -9.34 -34.56 4.10
N ALA A 52 -9.13 -34.13 5.35
CA ALA A 52 -9.33 -32.74 5.72
C ALA A 52 -8.38 -31.80 4.94
N GLU A 53 -7.15 -32.23 4.68
CA GLU A 53 -6.18 -31.49 3.87
C GLU A 53 -6.66 -31.28 2.43
N GLU A 54 -7.18 -32.32 1.77
CA GLU A 54 -7.76 -32.17 0.43
C GLU A 54 -8.96 -31.21 0.46
N GLY A 55 -9.81 -31.33 1.48
CA GLY A 55 -10.91 -30.38 1.71
C GLY A 55 -10.44 -28.95 1.88
N LEU A 56 -9.36 -28.72 2.64
CA LEU A 56 -8.76 -27.39 2.82
C LEU A 56 -8.32 -26.81 1.47
N LEU A 57 -7.61 -27.57 0.63
CA LEU A 57 -7.18 -27.09 -0.69
C LEU A 57 -8.37 -26.72 -1.57
N VAL A 58 -9.45 -27.51 -1.53
CA VAL A 58 -10.69 -27.22 -2.27
C VAL A 58 -11.36 -25.95 -1.74
N SER A 59 -11.41 -25.76 -0.41
CA SER A 59 -11.92 -24.55 0.24
C SER A 59 -11.13 -23.31 -0.16
N LEU A 60 -9.79 -23.36 -0.12
CA LEU A 60 -8.94 -22.24 -0.52
C LEU A 60 -9.13 -21.90 -2.00
N ASN A 61 -9.26 -22.91 -2.86
CA ASN A 61 -9.49 -22.71 -4.28
C ASN A 61 -10.87 -22.11 -4.61
N GLN A 62 -11.92 -22.53 -3.89
CA GLN A 62 -13.30 -22.11 -4.16
C GLN A 62 -13.74 -20.88 -3.39
N HIS A 63 -13.33 -20.70 -2.15
CA HIS A 63 -13.77 -19.59 -1.30
C HIS A 63 -12.63 -18.62 -0.95
N GLY A 64 -11.38 -18.93 -1.29
CA GLY A 64 -10.23 -18.09 -0.95
C GLY A 64 -9.86 -18.08 0.54
N MET A 65 -10.53 -18.90 1.35
CA MET A 65 -10.39 -18.93 2.81
C MET A 65 -10.60 -20.32 3.39
N VAL A 66 -10.26 -20.48 4.68
CA VAL A 66 -10.56 -21.70 5.44
C VAL A 66 -12.04 -21.68 5.83
N ASP A 67 -12.84 -22.51 5.19
CA ASP A 67 -14.28 -22.68 5.46
C ASP A 67 -14.52 -24.06 6.05
N LEU A 68 -14.48 -24.15 7.39
CA LEU A 68 -14.64 -25.41 8.11
C LEU A 68 -16.00 -26.10 7.84
N PRO A 69 -17.16 -25.39 7.85
CA PRO A 69 -18.43 -25.97 7.47
C PRO A 69 -18.41 -26.59 6.06
N TYR A 70 -17.81 -25.90 5.10
CA TYR A 70 -17.69 -26.41 3.74
C TYR A 70 -16.79 -27.65 3.66
N ILE A 71 -15.62 -27.63 4.31
CA ILE A 71 -14.71 -28.78 4.40
C ILE A 71 -15.40 -29.98 5.04
N ALA A 72 -16.09 -29.77 6.16
CA ALA A 72 -16.84 -30.79 6.88
C ALA A 72 -17.93 -31.42 6.00
N SER A 73 -18.62 -30.61 5.20
CA SER A 73 -19.67 -31.07 4.27
C SER A 73 -19.11 -31.97 3.15
N LEU A 74 -17.96 -31.61 2.58
CA LEU A 74 -17.30 -32.40 1.54
C LEU A 74 -16.71 -33.69 2.09
N TYR A 75 -16.13 -33.62 3.30
CA TYR A 75 -15.44 -34.74 3.90
C TYR A 75 -16.39 -35.72 4.62
N GLY A 76 -17.55 -35.25 5.05
CA GLY A 76 -18.53 -36.05 5.81
C GLY A 76 -18.12 -36.31 7.26
N LYS A 77 -17.28 -35.45 7.84
CA LYS A 77 -16.83 -35.52 9.24
C LYS A 77 -17.18 -34.24 10.01
N PRO A 78 -17.37 -34.29 11.34
CA PRO A 78 -17.58 -33.09 12.17
C PRO A 78 -16.41 -32.11 12.11
N GLU A 79 -16.68 -30.83 12.31
CA GLU A 79 -15.68 -29.75 12.27
C GLU A 79 -14.55 -29.98 13.29
N GLU A 80 -14.85 -30.49 14.48
CA GLU A 80 -13.83 -30.78 15.50
C GLU A 80 -12.80 -31.78 15.00
N GLN A 81 -13.24 -32.79 14.24
CA GLN A 81 -12.35 -33.78 13.66
C GLN A 81 -11.56 -33.20 12.48
N VAL A 82 -12.17 -32.34 11.67
CA VAL A 82 -11.48 -31.60 10.60
C VAL A 82 -10.36 -30.74 11.19
N ILE A 83 -10.64 -29.98 12.25
CA ILE A 83 -9.65 -29.13 12.93
C ILE A 83 -8.50 -29.96 13.49
N GLN A 84 -8.79 -31.11 14.11
CA GLN A 84 -7.78 -32.02 14.65
C GLN A 84 -6.89 -32.59 13.55
N GLU A 85 -7.47 -32.98 12.41
CA GLU A 85 -6.74 -33.55 11.27
C GLU A 85 -5.89 -32.49 10.55
N LEU A 86 -6.39 -31.26 10.42
CA LEU A 86 -5.63 -30.14 9.84
C LEU A 86 -4.49 -29.68 10.72
N ALA A 87 -4.58 -29.85 12.05
CA ALA A 87 -3.51 -29.59 13.01
C ALA A 87 -2.75 -28.27 12.75
N ASP A 88 -1.48 -28.35 12.34
CA ASP A 88 -0.57 -27.22 12.13
C ASP A 88 -0.76 -26.52 10.77
N LEU A 89 -1.68 -26.99 9.91
CA LEU A 89 -2.02 -26.35 8.64
C LEU A 89 -2.91 -25.10 8.82
N ILE A 90 -3.61 -25.00 9.96
CA ILE A 90 -4.49 -23.87 10.28
C ILE A 90 -4.33 -23.42 11.73
N PHE A 91 -4.59 -22.14 11.98
CA PHE A 91 -4.58 -21.55 13.32
C PHE A 91 -5.83 -20.71 13.54
N LEU A 92 -6.38 -20.77 14.74
CA LEU A 92 -7.44 -19.87 15.17
C LEU A 92 -6.81 -18.56 15.60
N ASP A 93 -7.09 -17.47 14.90
CA ASP A 93 -6.55 -16.17 15.23
C ASP A 93 -7.28 -15.57 16.47
N PRO A 94 -6.56 -15.20 17.54
CA PRO A 94 -7.18 -14.61 18.72
C PRO A 94 -7.88 -13.27 18.47
N GLU A 95 -7.48 -12.51 17.45
CA GLU A 95 -8.05 -11.19 17.15
C GLU A 95 -9.33 -11.32 16.32
N SER A 96 -9.25 -11.93 15.13
CA SER A 96 -10.40 -12.10 14.24
C SER A 96 -11.38 -13.20 14.66
N LYS A 97 -10.95 -14.12 15.54
CA LYS A 97 -11.68 -15.36 15.88
C LYS A 97 -11.97 -16.25 14.66
N ALA A 98 -11.22 -16.06 13.57
CA ALA A 98 -11.33 -16.87 12.36
C ALA A 98 -10.20 -17.89 12.26
N TRP A 99 -10.49 -19.02 11.62
CA TRP A 99 -9.48 -19.98 11.22
C TRP A 99 -8.78 -19.48 9.97
N ILE A 100 -7.46 -19.45 10.00
CA ILE A 100 -6.62 -19.03 8.87
C ILE A 100 -5.49 -20.03 8.65
N THR A 101 -4.94 -20.04 7.44
CA THR A 101 -3.85 -20.96 7.08
C THR A 101 -2.57 -20.64 7.84
N ALA A 102 -1.72 -21.65 8.04
CA ALA A 102 -0.46 -21.51 8.75
C ALA A 102 0.48 -20.47 8.13
N ASP A 103 0.56 -20.42 6.80
CA ASP A 103 1.36 -19.43 6.08
C ASP A 103 0.85 -18.00 6.34
N ALA A 104 -0.46 -17.80 6.47
CA ALA A 104 -1.06 -16.50 6.80
C ALA A 104 -0.87 -16.14 8.28
N TYR A 105 -1.07 -17.10 9.19
CA TYR A 105 -0.95 -16.83 10.63
C TYR A 105 0.49 -16.56 11.05
N LEU A 106 1.44 -17.38 10.58
CA LEU A 106 2.85 -17.31 10.92
C LEU A 106 3.64 -16.30 10.06
N SER A 107 2.97 -15.36 9.41
CA SER A 107 3.59 -14.27 8.62
C SER A 107 3.05 -12.90 9.04
N GLY A 108 3.57 -11.82 8.47
CA GLY A 108 3.26 -10.45 8.89
C GLY A 108 3.92 -10.12 10.23
N ASN A 109 3.26 -9.31 11.07
CA ASN A 109 3.80 -8.89 12.37
C ASN A 109 3.71 -10.03 13.40
N VAL A 110 4.70 -10.92 13.40
CA VAL A 110 4.69 -12.14 14.24
C VAL A 110 4.96 -11.85 15.71
N ARG A 111 5.59 -10.72 16.05
CA ARG A 111 5.77 -10.27 17.43
C ARG A 111 4.46 -9.81 18.07
N ALA A 112 3.68 -9.00 17.33
CA ALA A 112 2.35 -8.57 17.76
C ALA A 112 1.41 -9.77 17.92
N LYS A 113 1.41 -10.69 16.94
CA LYS A 113 0.61 -11.93 17.01
C LYS A 113 1.00 -12.81 18.20
N LEU A 114 2.28 -12.90 18.54
CA LEU A 114 2.74 -13.64 19.73
C LEU A 114 2.17 -13.03 21.00
N THR A 115 2.33 -11.71 21.14
CA THR A 115 1.78 -10.96 22.28
C THR A 115 0.25 -11.13 22.39
N ALA A 116 -0.46 -11.09 21.26
CA ALA A 116 -1.91 -11.29 21.22
C ALA A 116 -2.30 -12.72 21.63
N ALA A 117 -1.59 -13.74 21.16
CA ALA A 117 -1.83 -15.13 21.49
C ALA A 117 -1.58 -15.42 22.99
N GLU A 118 -0.50 -14.88 23.56
CA GLU A 118 -0.18 -15.01 24.99
C GLU A 118 -1.28 -14.38 25.87
N ARG A 119 -1.77 -13.21 25.49
CA ARG A 119 -2.86 -12.51 26.22
C ARG A 119 -4.21 -13.22 26.10
N ALA A 120 -4.45 -13.93 25.01
CA ALA A 120 -5.74 -14.56 24.74
C ALA A 120 -5.99 -15.86 25.54
N GLY A 121 -4.97 -16.38 26.22
CA GLY A 121 -5.10 -17.44 27.22
C GLY A 121 -4.72 -18.85 26.74
N PRO A 122 -4.86 -19.88 27.61
CA PRO A 122 -4.26 -21.20 27.42
C PRO A 122 -4.71 -21.96 26.16
N GLN A 123 -5.90 -21.67 25.63
CA GLN A 123 -6.42 -22.28 24.41
C GLN A 123 -5.57 -21.97 23.16
N TYR A 124 -4.75 -20.91 23.21
CA TYR A 124 -3.84 -20.52 22.12
C TYR A 124 -2.40 -20.98 22.35
N LEU A 125 -2.15 -21.94 23.25
CA LEU A 125 -0.80 -22.45 23.52
C LEU A 125 -0.11 -22.97 22.25
N ARG A 126 -0.86 -23.62 21.35
CA ARG A 126 -0.35 -24.06 20.03
C ARG A 126 0.14 -22.87 19.20
N ASN A 127 -0.62 -21.78 19.18
CA ASN A 127 -0.26 -20.56 18.47
C ASN A 127 1.01 -19.95 19.03
N VAL A 128 1.11 -19.84 20.36
CA VAL A 128 2.30 -19.30 21.06
C VAL A 128 3.54 -20.12 20.69
N ASN A 129 3.46 -21.45 20.79
CA ASN A 129 4.58 -22.33 20.46
C ASN A 129 5.02 -22.17 19.00
N ALA A 130 4.07 -22.11 18.05
CA ALA A 130 4.39 -21.92 16.64
C ALA A 130 4.99 -20.53 16.36
N LEU A 131 4.46 -19.48 17.00
CA LEU A 131 4.94 -18.11 16.83
C LEU A 131 6.33 -17.90 17.42
N LEU A 132 6.68 -18.57 18.53
CA LEU A 132 8.03 -18.52 19.10
C LEU A 132 9.10 -19.06 18.13
N GLN A 133 8.77 -20.05 17.31
CA GLN A 133 9.71 -20.65 16.35
C GLN A 133 9.94 -19.80 15.09
N VAL A 134 9.08 -18.82 14.82
CA VAL A 134 9.13 -18.01 13.60
C VAL A 134 9.49 -16.55 13.86
N GLN A 135 9.97 -16.23 15.07
CA GLN A 135 10.43 -14.88 15.39
C GLN A 135 11.67 -14.52 14.55
N PRO A 136 11.71 -13.33 13.95
CA PRO A 136 12.93 -12.82 13.33
C PRO A 136 14.06 -12.73 14.37
N GLU A 137 15.29 -13.04 13.97
CA GLU A 137 16.46 -12.81 14.81
C GLU A 137 16.60 -11.33 15.12
N ASP A 138 16.86 -10.97 16.38
CA ASP A 138 16.99 -9.58 16.79
C ASP A 138 18.15 -8.89 16.05
N VAL A 139 17.87 -7.74 15.44
CA VAL A 139 18.87 -6.85 14.86
C VAL A 139 19.72 -6.28 15.98
N LEU A 140 21.04 -6.42 15.84
CA LEU A 140 22.01 -5.97 16.82
C LEU A 140 22.20 -4.45 16.77
N PRO A 141 22.65 -3.80 17.86
CA PRO A 141 22.84 -2.34 17.89
C PRO A 141 23.67 -1.77 16.73
N GLY A 142 24.70 -2.50 16.28
CA GLY A 142 25.58 -2.07 15.18
C GLY A 142 24.92 -2.07 13.80
N ASP A 143 23.85 -2.84 13.63
CA ASP A 143 23.11 -2.97 12.36
C ASP A 143 21.84 -2.10 12.32
N ILE A 144 21.53 -1.38 13.41
CA ILE A 144 20.39 -0.47 13.50
C ILE A 144 20.79 0.91 12.98
N ASP A 145 20.15 1.38 11.91
CA ASP A 145 20.28 2.76 11.45
C ASP A 145 19.46 3.72 12.33
N ALA A 146 20.12 4.22 13.39
CA ALA A 146 19.55 5.18 14.33
C ALA A 146 19.95 6.62 13.95
N GLY A 147 19.28 7.16 12.92
CA GLY A 147 19.45 8.55 12.48
C GLY A 147 18.55 9.56 13.19
N LEU A 148 18.96 10.84 13.20
CA LEU A 148 18.05 11.94 13.56
C LEU A 148 16.86 11.96 12.59
N GLY A 149 15.65 12.07 13.14
CA GLY A 149 14.40 12.02 12.38
C GLY A 149 13.78 10.62 12.28
N ALA A 150 14.47 9.58 12.78
CA ALA A 150 13.90 8.25 12.83
C ALA A 150 12.66 8.21 13.77
N PRO A 151 11.46 7.87 13.27
CA PRO A 151 10.21 8.06 14.01
C PRO A 151 10.04 7.12 15.21
N TRP A 152 10.88 6.09 15.29
CA TRP A 152 10.88 5.07 16.34
C TRP A 152 11.65 5.47 17.59
N ILE A 153 12.55 6.45 17.46
CA ILE A 153 13.31 6.97 18.59
C ILE A 153 12.35 7.83 19.43
N PRO A 154 12.21 7.57 20.74
CA PRO A 154 11.33 8.37 21.59
C PRO A 154 11.75 9.85 21.63
N ALA A 155 10.77 10.76 21.71
CA ALA A 155 11.04 12.19 21.82
C ALA A 155 11.86 12.54 23.08
N SER A 156 11.71 11.76 24.15
CA SER A 156 12.52 11.90 25.37
C SER A 156 14.01 11.64 25.13
N ASP A 157 14.36 10.69 24.26
CA ASP A 157 15.77 10.41 23.90
C ASP A 157 16.34 11.54 23.04
N ILE A 158 15.56 12.08 22.10
CA ILE A 158 15.97 13.24 21.31
C ILE A 158 16.14 14.48 22.19
N GLN A 159 15.26 14.68 23.17
CA GLN A 159 15.38 15.76 24.16
C GLN A 159 16.62 15.60 25.04
N ALA A 160 16.90 14.38 25.50
CA ALA A 160 18.12 14.08 26.27
C ALA A 160 19.38 14.33 25.43
N PHE A 161 19.36 13.96 24.15
CA PHE A 161 20.44 14.28 23.22
C PHE A 161 20.61 15.79 23.04
N ALA A 162 19.53 16.54 22.82
CA ALA A 162 19.60 17.99 22.66
C ALA A 162 20.16 18.68 23.92
N ALA A 163 19.81 18.19 25.10
CA ALA A 163 20.32 18.68 26.37
C ALA A 163 21.82 18.42 26.53
N ASP A 164 22.27 17.21 26.18
CA ASP A 164 23.69 16.83 26.15
C ASP A 164 24.48 17.67 25.14
N LEU A 165 23.96 17.81 23.92
CA LEU A 165 24.59 18.50 22.80
C LEU A 165 24.80 19.99 23.09
N PHE A 166 23.84 20.65 23.73
CA PHE A 166 23.92 22.09 24.01
C PHE A 166 24.38 22.42 25.44
N HIS A 167 24.66 21.41 26.26
CA HIS A 167 25.05 21.54 27.67
C HIS A 167 24.03 22.35 28.50
N VAL A 168 22.75 22.08 28.29
CA VAL A 168 21.63 22.73 28.98
C VAL A 168 20.70 21.71 29.63
N SER A 169 19.77 22.18 30.46
CA SER A 169 18.76 21.28 31.04
C SER A 169 17.77 20.82 29.98
N ALA A 170 17.19 19.64 30.16
CA ALA A 170 16.18 19.09 29.26
C ALA A 170 14.95 20.00 29.11
N SER A 171 14.61 20.78 30.14
CA SER A 171 13.50 21.75 30.09
C SER A 171 13.77 22.92 29.14
N SER A 172 15.03 23.19 28.79
CA SER A 172 15.41 24.25 27.87
C SER A 172 15.36 23.82 26.40
N VAL A 173 15.10 22.53 26.14
CA VAL A 173 15.04 21.93 24.79
C VAL A 173 13.86 20.96 24.65
N PRO A 174 12.61 21.36 24.94
CA PRO A 174 11.45 20.50 24.76
C PRO A 174 11.33 20.01 23.31
N VAL A 175 11.16 18.70 23.14
CA VAL A 175 11.01 18.04 21.85
C VAL A 175 9.63 17.41 21.76
N ALA A 176 8.94 17.64 20.64
CA ALA A 176 7.70 16.99 20.29
C ALA A 176 7.84 16.26 18.94
N HIS A 177 7.15 15.14 18.81
CA HIS A 177 7.09 14.36 17.56
C HIS A 177 5.65 14.01 17.24
N LEU A 178 5.16 14.51 16.11
CA LEU A 178 3.90 14.10 15.52
C LEU A 178 4.16 12.92 14.59
N LYS A 179 4.00 11.70 15.12
CA LYS A 179 4.30 10.45 14.42
C LYS A 179 3.60 10.32 13.06
N LYS A 180 2.35 10.78 12.94
CA LYS A 180 1.54 10.69 11.71
C LYS A 180 2.16 11.48 10.56
N ASP A 181 2.54 12.73 10.81
CA ASP A 181 3.11 13.61 9.79
C ASP A 181 4.64 13.50 9.69
N ALA A 182 5.25 12.63 10.51
CA ALA A 182 6.70 12.54 10.72
C ALA A 182 7.35 13.91 11.02
N VAL A 183 6.62 14.81 11.69
CA VAL A 183 7.08 16.16 12.00
C VAL A 183 7.66 16.20 13.40
N TRP A 184 8.90 16.64 13.48
CA TRP A 184 9.59 16.93 14.72
C TRP A 184 9.59 18.42 14.98
N SER A 185 9.48 18.81 16.25
CA SER A 185 9.75 20.19 16.62
C SER A 185 10.53 20.28 17.93
N LEU A 186 11.45 21.24 17.93
CA LEU A 186 12.35 21.56 19.03
C LEU A 186 12.10 23.01 19.44
N ASP A 187 11.44 23.22 20.58
CA ASP A 187 11.16 24.57 21.07
C ASP A 187 12.25 25.02 22.05
N ALA A 188 13.45 25.27 21.51
CA ALA A 188 14.61 25.64 22.32
C ALA A 188 14.41 27.00 23.02
N ALA A 189 14.60 27.02 24.34
CA ALA A 189 14.58 28.22 25.16
C ALA A 189 15.80 29.13 24.89
N TYR A 190 15.78 30.33 25.46
CA TYR A 190 16.81 31.34 25.21
C TYR A 190 18.22 30.87 25.61
N ASP A 191 18.35 30.24 26.77
CA ASP A 191 19.60 29.67 27.28
C ASP A 191 20.18 28.59 26.34
N ALA A 192 19.35 27.72 25.79
CA ALA A 192 19.76 26.74 24.78
C ALA A 192 20.24 27.43 23.50
N LYS A 193 19.48 28.42 23.00
CA LYS A 193 19.84 29.20 21.80
C LYS A 193 21.10 30.03 21.98
N ALA A 194 21.35 30.55 23.18
CA ALA A 194 22.49 31.40 23.51
C ALA A 194 23.73 30.60 23.98
N SER A 195 23.62 29.28 24.15
CA SER A 195 24.75 28.43 24.55
C SER A 195 25.92 28.54 23.56
N VAL A 196 27.15 28.42 24.07
CA VAL A 196 28.36 28.39 23.23
C VAL A 196 28.31 27.22 22.25
N ALA A 197 27.77 26.09 22.71
CA ALA A 197 27.54 24.92 21.90
C ALA A 197 26.62 25.22 20.70
N ALA A 198 25.48 25.90 20.91
CA ALA A 198 24.55 26.22 19.83
C ALA A 198 25.04 27.36 18.92
N THR A 199 25.80 28.32 19.44
CA THR A 199 26.22 29.50 18.66
C THR A 199 27.53 29.31 17.90
N SER A 200 28.39 28.39 18.34
CA SER A 200 29.74 28.23 17.80
C SER A 200 30.13 26.77 17.50
N GLU A 201 29.93 25.86 18.46
CA GLU A 201 30.41 24.47 18.32
C GLU A 201 29.62 23.69 17.27
N PHE A 202 28.29 23.72 17.40
CA PHE A 202 27.32 23.07 16.53
C PHE A 202 26.50 24.05 15.69
N GLY A 203 26.87 25.33 15.71
CA GLY A 203 26.25 26.38 14.90
C GLY A 203 27.28 27.32 14.26
N THR A 204 26.75 28.35 13.62
CA THR A 204 27.49 29.48 13.07
C THR A 204 26.79 30.78 13.46
N SER A 205 27.42 31.93 13.18
CA SER A 205 26.80 33.24 13.37
C SER A 205 25.51 33.43 12.58
N ARG A 206 25.29 32.66 11.51
CA ARG A 206 24.11 32.75 10.64
C ARG A 206 23.18 31.53 10.73
N ALA A 207 23.58 30.49 11.46
CA ALA A 207 22.85 29.24 11.59
C ALA A 207 23.02 28.67 13.00
N ASN A 208 22.06 28.92 13.89
CA ASN A 208 22.12 28.40 15.25
C ASN A 208 22.00 26.86 15.29
N GLY A 209 22.74 26.22 16.18
CA GLY A 209 22.75 24.76 16.33
C GLY A 209 21.38 24.16 16.65
N THR A 210 20.53 24.87 17.42
CA THR A 210 19.17 24.39 17.71
C THR A 210 18.31 24.33 16.43
N TRP A 211 18.44 25.33 15.55
CA TRP A 211 17.79 25.31 14.23
C TRP A 211 18.34 24.21 13.32
N LEU A 212 19.66 23.98 13.33
CA LEU A 212 20.28 22.91 12.55
C LEU A 212 19.84 21.51 13.01
N LEU A 213 19.67 21.33 14.33
CA LEU A 213 19.11 20.11 14.92
C LEU A 213 17.65 19.91 14.50
N GLU A 214 16.81 20.94 14.59
CA GLU A 214 15.40 20.85 14.14
C GLU A 214 15.29 20.51 12.65
N LEU A 215 16.14 21.11 11.81
CA LEU A 215 16.23 20.73 10.40
C LEU A 215 16.67 19.28 10.21
N ALA A 216 17.66 18.81 10.98
CA ALA A 216 18.14 17.44 10.89
C ALA A 216 17.06 16.42 11.28
N LEU A 217 16.29 16.70 12.35
CA LEU A 217 15.15 15.89 12.76
C LEU A 217 14.06 15.79 11.68
N ASN A 218 13.89 16.85 10.88
CA ASN A 218 12.93 16.88 9.78
C ASN A 218 13.55 16.52 8.41
N MET A 219 14.73 15.90 8.39
CA MET A 219 15.43 15.48 7.16
C MET A 219 15.68 16.63 6.15
N LYS A 220 15.80 17.86 6.64
CA LYS A 220 16.07 19.06 5.84
C LYS A 220 17.53 19.47 5.93
N THR A 221 18.07 19.98 4.83
CA THR A 221 19.42 20.59 4.79
C THR A 221 19.33 22.10 4.90
N PRO A 222 20.23 22.76 5.65
CA PRO A 222 20.24 24.21 5.75
C PRO A 222 20.65 24.85 4.42
N THR A 223 20.00 25.97 4.10
CA THR A 223 20.35 26.88 2.99
C THR A 223 20.25 28.31 3.52
N ILE A 224 21.34 29.06 3.43
CA ILE A 224 21.45 30.44 3.90
C ILE A 224 21.34 31.38 2.71
N TYR A 225 20.59 32.47 2.88
CA TYR A 225 20.36 33.47 1.84
C TYR A 225 20.88 34.84 2.31
N ASP A 226 21.43 35.60 1.37
CA ASP A 226 21.68 37.03 1.49
C ASP A 226 20.55 37.79 0.81
N THR A 227 20.14 38.89 1.42
CA THR A 227 19.23 39.85 0.78
C THR A 227 20.08 40.95 0.17
N ILE A 228 20.01 41.10 -1.15
CA ILE A 228 20.60 42.21 -1.90
C ILE A 228 19.48 43.21 -2.13
N ASP A 229 19.62 44.39 -1.56
CA ASP A 229 18.70 45.50 -1.76
C ASP A 229 19.12 46.30 -2.99
N HIS A 230 18.26 46.33 -4.01
CA HIS A 230 18.45 47.13 -5.22
C HIS A 230 17.74 48.49 -5.16
N GLY A 231 17.14 48.84 -4.01
CA GLY A 231 16.40 50.08 -3.74
C GLY A 231 14.93 50.01 -4.11
N ASP A 232 14.59 49.38 -5.25
CA ASP A 232 13.21 49.16 -5.71
C ASP A 232 12.72 47.72 -5.51
N ARG A 233 13.63 46.78 -5.26
CA ARG A 233 13.34 45.38 -4.99
C ARG A 233 14.41 44.72 -4.11
N GLU A 234 13.96 43.79 -3.28
CA GLU A 234 14.85 42.89 -2.53
C GLU A 234 15.02 41.58 -3.31
N GLU A 235 16.27 41.19 -3.54
CA GLU A 235 16.62 39.91 -4.16
C GLU A 235 17.27 38.97 -3.14
N ARG A 236 16.76 37.75 -3.02
CA ARG A 236 17.34 36.72 -2.14
C ARG A 236 18.28 35.82 -2.92
N VAL A 237 19.57 35.93 -2.66
CA VAL A 237 20.62 35.12 -3.30
C VAL A 237 21.17 34.10 -2.31
N VAL A 238 21.44 32.87 -2.75
CA VAL A 238 22.01 31.84 -1.87
C VAL A 238 23.45 32.19 -1.52
N ASN A 239 23.75 32.26 -0.22
CA ASN A 239 25.11 32.39 0.27
C ASN A 239 25.77 31.01 0.34
N GLN A 240 26.62 30.68 -0.64
CA GLN A 240 27.23 29.36 -0.76
C GLN A 240 28.16 29.04 0.44
N GLU A 241 28.98 30.00 0.86
CA GLU A 241 29.94 29.81 1.96
C GLU A 241 29.22 29.54 3.30
N ALA A 242 28.27 30.39 3.67
CA ALA A 242 27.48 30.23 4.89
C ALA A 242 26.62 28.96 4.85
N THR A 243 26.11 28.58 3.67
CA THR A 243 25.38 27.33 3.47
C THR A 243 26.28 26.12 3.68
N MET A 244 27.50 26.10 3.12
CA MET A 244 28.46 25.01 3.33
C MET A 244 28.86 24.89 4.80
N ALA A 245 29.15 26.02 5.46
CA ALA A 245 29.49 26.04 6.88
C ALA A 245 28.34 25.50 7.76
N ALA A 246 27.10 25.89 7.48
CA ALA A 246 25.92 25.37 8.17
C ALA A 246 25.71 23.86 7.94
N ARG A 247 25.95 23.37 6.72
CA ARG A 247 25.89 21.93 6.40
C ARG A 247 26.94 21.12 7.14
N GLU A 248 28.16 21.64 7.26
CA GLU A 248 29.22 20.96 8.03
C GLU A 248 28.87 20.87 9.52
N LYS A 249 28.34 21.95 10.09
CA LYS A 249 27.84 21.93 11.48
C LYS A 249 26.68 20.95 11.66
N GLN A 250 25.74 20.88 10.72
CA GLN A 250 24.66 19.89 10.77
C GLN A 250 25.19 18.45 10.66
N LYS A 251 26.21 18.21 9.84
CA LYS A 251 26.87 16.91 9.73
C LYS A 251 27.50 16.50 11.07
N LEU A 252 28.20 17.43 11.74
CA LEU A 252 28.77 17.19 13.06
C LEU A 252 27.70 16.81 14.11
N ILE A 253 26.54 17.49 14.10
CA ILE A 253 25.40 17.13 14.96
C ILE A 253 24.95 15.67 14.70
N LYS A 254 24.84 15.27 13.43
CA LYS A 254 24.45 13.90 13.05
C LYS A 254 25.48 12.86 13.50
N GLU A 255 26.77 13.16 13.37
CA GLU A 255 27.85 12.27 13.81
C GLU A 255 27.90 12.13 15.34
N ARG A 256 27.70 13.24 16.07
CA ARG A 256 27.57 13.24 17.52
C ARG A 256 26.38 12.41 17.97
N PHE A 257 25.24 12.52 17.30
CA PHE A 257 24.05 11.69 17.58
C PHE A 257 24.33 10.20 17.39
N ARG A 258 24.93 9.80 16.27
CA ARG A 258 25.28 8.39 16.00
C ARG A 258 26.19 7.80 17.07
N SER A 259 27.14 8.60 17.55
CA SER A 259 28.04 8.18 18.61
C SER A 259 27.35 8.13 19.97
N TRP A 260 26.38 9.01 20.21
CA TRP A 260 25.67 9.13 21.48
C TRP A 260 24.58 8.07 21.64
N VAL A 261 23.78 7.79 20.61
CA VAL A 261 22.54 6.99 20.73
C VAL A 261 22.77 5.61 21.36
N PHE A 262 23.89 4.95 21.04
CA PHE A 262 24.26 3.64 21.59
C PHE A 262 25.48 3.66 22.53
N SER A 263 25.84 4.82 23.10
CA SER A 263 26.96 4.90 24.05
C SER A 263 26.61 4.48 25.47
N ASP A 264 25.33 4.50 25.82
CA ASP A 264 24.83 4.14 27.15
C ASP A 264 24.19 2.74 27.09
N PRO A 265 24.60 1.78 27.94
CA PRO A 265 24.09 0.41 27.88
C PRO A 265 22.57 0.30 28.08
N GLU A 266 22.01 1.03 29.04
CA GLU A 266 20.57 0.96 29.36
C GLU A 266 19.72 1.55 28.23
N ARG A 267 20.13 2.71 27.68
CA ARG A 267 19.52 3.30 26.49
C ARG A 267 19.63 2.36 25.29
N THR A 268 20.78 1.73 25.09
CA THR A 268 21.01 0.82 23.97
C THR A 268 20.06 -0.37 24.03
N GLU A 269 19.99 -1.07 25.16
CA GLU A 269 19.10 -2.21 25.33
C GLU A 269 17.63 -1.83 25.07
N ARG A 270 17.17 -0.72 25.65
CA ARG A 270 15.80 -0.22 25.45
C ARG A 270 15.51 0.14 24.00
N LEU A 271 16.41 0.88 23.33
CA LEU A 271 16.22 1.29 21.93
C LEU A 271 16.27 0.11 20.97
N VAL A 272 17.15 -0.86 21.20
CA VAL A 272 17.22 -2.10 20.42
C VAL A 272 15.92 -2.90 20.55
N ARG A 273 15.36 -3.00 21.76
CA ARG A 273 14.06 -3.67 21.98
C ARG A 273 12.94 -2.95 21.24
N VAL A 274 12.84 -1.63 21.38
CA VAL A 274 11.85 -0.79 20.67
C VAL A 274 11.97 -0.98 19.16
N TYR A 275 13.19 -0.94 18.61
CA TYR A 275 13.42 -1.12 17.19
C TYR A 275 12.97 -2.51 16.73
N ASN A 276 13.37 -3.56 17.44
CA ASN A 276 13.05 -4.92 17.04
C ASN A 276 11.56 -5.24 17.15
N ASP A 277 10.87 -4.72 18.17
CA ASP A 277 9.42 -4.88 18.31
C ASP A 277 8.64 -4.12 17.25
N THR A 278 9.15 -2.95 16.82
CA THR A 278 8.41 -2.05 15.92
C THR A 278 8.72 -2.31 14.44
N TYR A 279 9.96 -2.68 14.09
CA TYR A 279 10.42 -2.82 12.69
C TYR A 279 10.87 -4.23 12.34
N ASN A 280 11.60 -4.91 13.24
CA ASN A 280 12.02 -6.30 13.00
C ASN A 280 10.95 -7.30 13.45
N ASN A 281 9.75 -7.13 12.92
CA ASN A 281 8.59 -7.93 13.29
C ASN A 281 7.90 -8.60 12.10
N LEU A 282 8.27 -8.24 10.87
CA LEU A 282 7.66 -8.73 9.65
C LEU A 282 8.33 -10.01 9.17
N ARG A 283 7.59 -11.12 9.19
CA ARG A 283 7.95 -12.33 8.46
C ARG A 283 7.23 -12.35 7.11
N PRO A 284 7.93 -12.38 5.96
CA PRO A 284 7.30 -12.47 4.66
C PRO A 284 6.41 -13.70 4.55
N ARG A 285 5.21 -13.54 4.00
CA ARG A 285 4.34 -14.66 3.66
C ARG A 285 4.86 -15.32 2.39
N LEU A 286 5.02 -16.64 2.43
CA LEU A 286 5.31 -17.45 1.26
C LEU A 286 3.99 -17.98 0.71
N PHE A 287 3.69 -17.66 -0.54
CA PHE A 287 2.45 -18.06 -1.20
C PHE A 287 2.74 -19.27 -2.08
N ASP A 288 1.93 -20.32 -1.94
CA ASP A 288 1.91 -21.45 -2.87
C ASP A 288 0.52 -21.56 -3.50
N GLY A 289 0.42 -21.23 -4.78
CA GLY A 289 -0.82 -21.32 -5.56
C GLY A 289 -1.00 -22.64 -6.30
N SER A 290 -0.17 -23.67 -6.02
CA SER A 290 -0.20 -24.96 -6.72
C SER A 290 -1.56 -25.67 -6.65
N HIS A 291 -2.31 -25.42 -5.57
CA HIS A 291 -3.63 -25.97 -5.29
C HIS A 291 -4.76 -25.32 -6.11
N LEU A 292 -4.50 -24.17 -6.74
CA LEU A 292 -5.51 -23.46 -7.50
C LEU A 292 -5.83 -24.18 -8.82
N ASP A 293 -7.12 -24.27 -9.11
CA ASP A 293 -7.61 -24.58 -10.43
C ASP A 293 -8.04 -23.33 -11.19
N PHE A 294 -7.88 -23.36 -12.51
CA PHE A 294 -8.20 -22.22 -13.38
C PHE A 294 -9.35 -22.63 -14.30
N THR A 295 -10.53 -22.86 -13.71
CA THR A 295 -11.73 -23.25 -14.47
C THR A 295 -12.10 -22.16 -15.48
N GLY A 296 -12.42 -22.55 -16.71
CA GLY A 296 -12.68 -21.62 -17.81
C GLY A 296 -11.42 -21.14 -18.55
N MET A 297 -10.23 -21.45 -18.03
CA MET A 297 -8.97 -21.11 -18.69
C MET A 297 -8.71 -22.05 -19.87
N ASN A 298 -8.09 -21.50 -20.91
CA ASN A 298 -7.59 -22.26 -22.04
C ASN A 298 -6.56 -23.31 -21.59
N GLN A 299 -6.91 -24.59 -21.76
CA GLN A 299 -6.10 -25.73 -21.33
C GLN A 299 -4.80 -25.90 -22.13
N THR A 300 -4.65 -25.23 -23.28
CA THR A 300 -3.38 -25.25 -24.03
C THR A 300 -2.34 -24.32 -23.42
N ILE A 301 -2.74 -23.44 -22.50
CA ILE A 301 -1.87 -22.51 -21.79
C ILE A 301 -1.67 -23.03 -20.37
N SER A 302 -0.42 -23.04 -19.90
CA SER A 302 -0.08 -23.43 -18.53
C SER A 302 0.60 -22.27 -17.82
N LEU A 303 0.00 -21.81 -16.72
CA LEU A 303 0.61 -20.82 -15.84
C LEU A 303 1.81 -21.42 -15.12
N ARG A 304 2.91 -20.65 -15.09
CA ARG A 304 4.11 -20.99 -14.31
C ARG A 304 3.82 -20.88 -12.81
N GLN A 305 4.60 -21.57 -11.98
CA GLN A 305 4.37 -21.59 -10.54
C GLN A 305 4.31 -20.19 -9.93
N HIS A 306 5.23 -19.27 -10.29
CA HIS A 306 5.22 -17.91 -9.78
C HIS A 306 3.94 -17.12 -10.12
N GLN A 307 3.29 -17.43 -11.26
CA GLN A 307 2.02 -16.82 -11.63
C GLN A 307 0.89 -17.36 -10.75
N LYS A 308 0.89 -18.67 -10.46
CA LYS A 308 -0.07 -19.28 -9.54
C LYS A 308 0.08 -18.72 -8.13
N ASP A 309 1.32 -18.58 -7.64
CA ASP A 309 1.63 -18.00 -6.34
C ASP A 309 1.16 -16.54 -6.26
N ALA A 310 1.34 -15.77 -7.34
CA ALA A 310 0.85 -14.40 -7.44
C ALA A 310 -0.68 -14.31 -7.48
N VAL A 311 -1.37 -15.25 -8.15
CA VAL A 311 -2.83 -15.35 -8.10
C VAL A 311 -3.28 -15.66 -6.67
N TRP A 312 -2.66 -16.63 -6.00
CA TRP A 312 -3.00 -16.95 -4.61
C TRP A 312 -2.75 -15.77 -3.68
N ARG A 313 -1.66 -15.03 -3.89
CA ARG A 313 -1.39 -13.79 -3.18
C ARG A 313 -2.49 -12.76 -3.38
N GLY A 314 -2.95 -12.55 -4.63
CA GLY A 314 -4.03 -11.62 -4.93
C GLY A 314 -5.39 -12.03 -4.34
N MET A 315 -5.68 -13.33 -4.27
CA MET A 315 -6.92 -13.83 -3.64
C MET A 315 -6.90 -13.73 -2.11
N SER A 316 -5.75 -14.02 -1.49
CA SER A 316 -5.65 -14.21 -0.04
C SER A 316 -5.05 -13.01 0.70
N SER A 317 -4.76 -11.92 -0.02
CA SER A 317 -4.27 -10.66 0.54
C SER A 317 -5.22 -9.53 0.13
N GLY A 318 -5.22 -8.43 0.87
CA GLY A 318 -5.91 -7.20 0.47
C GLY A 318 -5.16 -6.48 -0.65
N ASN A 319 -4.85 -5.20 -0.44
CA ASN A 319 -4.06 -4.41 -1.40
C ASN A 319 -2.72 -5.10 -1.68
N THR A 320 -2.50 -5.45 -2.95
CA THR A 320 -1.39 -6.32 -3.37
C THR A 320 -0.55 -5.65 -4.46
N LEU A 321 0.75 -5.56 -4.22
CA LEU A 321 1.74 -5.17 -5.22
C LEU A 321 2.47 -6.41 -5.76
N LEU A 322 2.43 -6.60 -7.08
CA LEU A 322 3.15 -7.65 -7.80
C LEU A 322 4.26 -7.04 -8.66
N ALA A 323 5.46 -6.89 -8.08
CA ALA A 323 6.63 -6.31 -8.75
C ALA A 323 7.34 -7.32 -9.67
N HIS A 324 6.62 -7.85 -10.66
CA HIS A 324 7.17 -8.79 -11.65
C HIS A 324 7.97 -8.06 -12.74
N VAL A 325 9.07 -8.67 -13.18
CA VAL A 325 9.88 -8.16 -14.30
C VAL A 325 9.11 -8.20 -15.63
N VAL A 326 9.55 -7.38 -16.60
CA VAL A 326 8.99 -7.39 -17.97
C VAL A 326 9.10 -8.80 -18.57
N GLY A 327 8.03 -9.26 -19.22
CA GLY A 327 7.97 -10.60 -19.82
C GLY A 327 7.65 -11.74 -18.84
N ALA A 328 7.41 -11.47 -17.56
CA ALA A 328 7.03 -12.48 -16.57
C ALA A 328 5.58 -13.00 -16.70
N GLY A 329 4.82 -12.51 -17.68
CA GLY A 329 3.40 -12.84 -17.88
C GLY A 329 2.46 -12.11 -16.91
N LYS A 330 2.66 -10.79 -16.76
CA LYS A 330 1.85 -9.92 -15.89
C LYS A 330 0.37 -9.95 -16.27
N THR A 331 0.05 -9.81 -17.57
CA THR A 331 -1.32 -9.83 -18.08
C THR A 331 -2.08 -11.09 -17.68
N TYR A 332 -1.50 -12.26 -17.93
CA TYR A 332 -2.11 -13.54 -17.57
C TYR A 332 -2.28 -13.68 -16.05
N THR A 333 -1.33 -13.16 -15.28
CA THR A 333 -1.44 -13.14 -13.82
C THR A 333 -2.63 -12.29 -13.38
N MET A 334 -2.76 -11.05 -13.88
CA MET A 334 -3.87 -10.16 -13.55
C MET A 334 -5.22 -10.75 -13.95
N ALA A 335 -5.34 -11.23 -15.19
CA ALA A 335 -6.57 -11.85 -15.70
C ALA A 335 -6.97 -13.09 -14.88
N ALA A 336 -6.01 -13.99 -14.62
CA ALA A 336 -6.27 -15.17 -13.79
C ALA A 336 -6.67 -14.79 -12.35
N THR A 337 -6.03 -13.77 -11.76
CA THR A 337 -6.39 -13.28 -10.42
C THR A 337 -7.83 -12.78 -10.38
N GLY A 338 -8.24 -11.87 -11.27
CA GLY A 338 -9.60 -11.34 -11.24
C GLY A 338 -10.65 -12.41 -11.55
N MET A 339 -10.38 -13.32 -12.50
CA MET A 339 -11.28 -14.46 -12.76
C MET A 339 -11.42 -15.36 -11.54
N LYS A 340 -10.32 -15.70 -10.86
CA LYS A 340 -10.35 -16.55 -9.67
C LYS A 340 -11.03 -15.88 -8.49
N MET A 341 -10.77 -14.60 -8.24
CA MET A 341 -11.44 -13.85 -7.19
C MET A 341 -12.96 -13.76 -7.46
N LYS A 342 -13.37 -13.54 -8.71
CA LYS A 342 -14.80 -13.51 -9.08
C LYS A 342 -15.45 -14.88 -8.91
N GLN A 343 -14.80 -15.95 -9.38
CA GLN A 343 -15.26 -17.33 -9.19
C GLN A 343 -15.38 -17.71 -7.72
N ALA A 344 -14.49 -17.20 -6.87
CA ALA A 344 -14.52 -17.43 -5.44
C ALA A 344 -15.48 -16.51 -4.66
N GLY A 345 -16.19 -15.61 -5.35
CA GLY A 345 -17.09 -14.65 -4.73
C GLY A 345 -16.40 -13.56 -3.91
N LEU A 346 -15.07 -13.43 -4.03
CA LEU A 346 -14.26 -12.42 -3.32
C LEU A 346 -14.46 -11.02 -3.90
N ILE A 347 -14.77 -10.93 -5.19
CA ILE A 347 -15.07 -9.70 -5.91
C ILE A 347 -16.28 -9.93 -6.82
N LYS A 348 -17.00 -8.85 -7.14
CA LYS A 348 -18.16 -8.90 -8.03
C LYS A 348 -17.84 -8.33 -9.39
N LYS A 349 -17.08 -7.22 -9.46
CA LYS A 349 -16.85 -6.47 -10.68
C LYS A 349 -15.45 -5.86 -10.68
N SER A 350 -14.58 -6.41 -11.52
CA SER A 350 -13.19 -5.97 -11.65
C SER A 350 -13.00 -4.98 -12.80
N MET A 351 -12.14 -3.98 -12.57
CA MET A 351 -11.63 -3.07 -13.59
C MET A 351 -10.12 -3.23 -13.73
N TYR A 352 -9.63 -3.28 -14.97
CA TYR A 352 -8.21 -3.37 -15.34
C TYR A 352 -7.81 -2.05 -15.99
N VAL A 353 -6.92 -1.34 -15.34
CA VAL A 353 -6.42 -0.02 -15.74
C VAL A 353 -5.04 -0.23 -16.36
N VAL A 354 -4.93 0.01 -17.67
CA VAL A 354 -3.72 -0.32 -18.46
C VAL A 354 -3.19 0.88 -19.25
N PRO A 355 -1.90 0.92 -19.62
CA PRO A 355 -1.39 1.95 -20.52
C PRO A 355 -2.17 2.04 -21.83
N ASN A 356 -2.34 3.26 -22.37
CA ASN A 356 -3.17 3.52 -23.56
C ASN A 356 -2.83 2.61 -24.76
N HIS A 357 -1.53 2.33 -24.96
CA HIS A 357 -1.03 1.54 -26.09
C HIS A 357 -1.15 0.03 -25.88
N LEU A 358 -1.44 -0.43 -24.66
CA LEU A 358 -1.59 -1.84 -24.31
C LEU A 358 -3.05 -2.31 -24.27
N LEU A 359 -4.03 -1.42 -24.46
CA LEU A 359 -5.46 -1.74 -24.31
C LEU A 359 -5.89 -2.95 -25.15
N GLU A 360 -5.62 -2.91 -26.46
CA GLU A 360 -6.01 -3.98 -27.39
C GLU A 360 -5.21 -5.28 -27.13
N GLN A 361 -3.93 -5.15 -26.78
CA GLN A 361 -3.08 -6.30 -26.46
C GLN A 361 -3.56 -7.00 -25.18
N PHE A 362 -3.84 -6.25 -24.12
CA PHE A 362 -4.30 -6.79 -22.84
C PHE A 362 -5.65 -7.51 -23.01
N ALA A 363 -6.60 -6.90 -23.73
CA ALA A 363 -7.89 -7.51 -24.00
C ALA A 363 -7.77 -8.81 -24.80
N ARG A 364 -6.92 -8.84 -25.83
CA ARG A 364 -6.62 -10.04 -26.62
C ARG A 364 -6.00 -11.15 -25.77
N GLU A 365 -4.98 -10.83 -24.96
CA GLU A 365 -4.32 -11.78 -24.08
C GLU A 365 -5.29 -12.34 -23.01
N PHE A 366 -6.18 -11.52 -22.47
CA PHE A 366 -7.23 -11.98 -21.57
C PHE A 366 -8.15 -12.99 -22.27
N MET A 367 -8.68 -12.67 -23.46
CA MET A 367 -9.53 -13.59 -24.22
C MET A 367 -8.81 -14.87 -24.64
N GLN A 368 -7.51 -14.83 -24.96
CA GLN A 368 -6.71 -16.02 -25.23
C GLN A 368 -6.62 -16.94 -24.01
N LEU A 369 -6.51 -16.36 -22.81
CA LEU A 369 -6.43 -17.08 -21.55
C LEU A 369 -7.80 -17.60 -21.09
N TYR A 370 -8.86 -16.80 -21.23
CA TYR A 370 -10.24 -17.13 -20.87
C TYR A 370 -11.19 -16.84 -22.04
N PRO A 371 -11.34 -17.78 -23.00
CA PRO A 371 -12.08 -17.52 -24.24
C PRO A 371 -13.57 -17.23 -24.07
N ASN A 372 -14.16 -17.67 -22.97
CA ASN A 372 -15.58 -17.45 -22.65
C ASN A 372 -15.81 -16.23 -21.73
N ALA A 373 -14.78 -15.45 -21.40
CA ALA A 373 -14.91 -14.29 -20.53
C ALA A 373 -15.69 -13.16 -21.21
N ARG A 374 -16.58 -12.50 -20.45
CA ARG A 374 -17.30 -11.30 -20.90
C ARG A 374 -16.50 -10.05 -20.57
N LEU A 375 -15.80 -9.50 -21.56
CA LEU A 375 -14.99 -8.30 -21.37
C LEU A 375 -15.68 -7.06 -21.92
N LEU A 376 -15.59 -5.95 -21.18
CA LEU A 376 -15.93 -4.63 -21.68
C LEU A 376 -14.64 -3.82 -21.86
N VAL A 377 -14.28 -3.51 -23.10
CA VAL A 377 -13.10 -2.70 -23.42
C VAL A 377 -13.54 -1.27 -23.72
N ALA A 378 -13.00 -0.31 -22.97
CA ALA A 378 -13.33 1.10 -23.15
C ALA A 378 -12.06 1.91 -23.50
N SER A 379 -12.09 2.51 -24.68
CA SER A 379 -11.03 3.36 -25.18
C SER A 379 -11.22 4.82 -24.75
N LYS A 380 -10.28 5.69 -25.14
CA LYS A 380 -10.41 7.14 -24.96
C LYS A 380 -11.57 7.75 -25.75
N GLU A 381 -11.94 7.15 -26.88
CA GLU A 381 -13.02 7.61 -27.77
C GLU A 381 -14.40 7.41 -27.13
N ASP A 382 -14.54 6.37 -26.31
CA ASP A 382 -15.76 6.04 -25.55
C ASP A 382 -16.03 7.00 -24.37
N LEU A 383 -15.05 7.82 -24.02
CA LEU A 383 -15.12 8.84 -22.98
C LEU A 383 -15.32 10.26 -23.51
N SER A 384 -15.78 10.40 -24.75
CA SER A 384 -16.34 11.67 -25.23
C SER A 384 -17.59 12.03 -24.41
N ARG A 385 -17.90 13.33 -24.28
CA ARG A 385 -18.99 13.82 -23.42
C ARG A 385 -20.34 13.16 -23.74
N GLU A 386 -20.60 12.87 -25.01
CA GLU A 386 -21.82 12.23 -25.49
C GLU A 386 -21.87 10.74 -25.19
N ARG A 387 -20.72 10.04 -25.22
CA ARG A 387 -20.63 8.58 -25.06
C ARG A 387 -20.45 8.12 -23.61
N ARG A 388 -19.99 9.00 -22.71
CA ARG A 388 -19.78 8.71 -21.27
C ARG A 388 -20.99 8.09 -20.59
N LYS A 389 -22.17 8.71 -20.71
CA LYS A 389 -23.40 8.21 -20.06
C LYS A 389 -23.74 6.78 -20.48
N MET A 390 -23.53 6.46 -21.76
CA MET A 390 -23.76 5.12 -22.28
C MET A 390 -22.72 4.13 -21.76
N LEU A 391 -21.45 4.52 -21.68
CA LEU A 391 -20.40 3.70 -21.09
C LEU A 391 -20.65 3.44 -19.60
N THR A 392 -21.03 4.46 -18.81
CA THR A 392 -21.43 4.31 -17.40
C THR A 392 -22.55 3.29 -17.27
N ALA A 393 -23.60 3.42 -18.08
CA ALA A 393 -24.73 2.51 -18.06
C ALA A 393 -24.31 1.07 -18.40
N LYS A 394 -23.45 0.87 -19.41
CA LYS A 394 -22.91 -0.45 -19.78
C LYS A 394 -22.09 -1.07 -18.66
N ILE A 395 -21.22 -0.29 -18.02
CA ILE A 395 -20.41 -0.75 -16.87
C ILE A 395 -21.32 -1.12 -15.70
N ALA A 396 -22.25 -0.25 -15.33
CA ALA A 396 -23.10 -0.41 -14.16
C ALA A 396 -24.06 -1.61 -14.30
N SER A 397 -24.73 -1.73 -15.46
CA SER A 397 -25.78 -2.73 -15.71
C SER A 397 -25.29 -4.10 -16.17
N GLY A 398 -24.09 -4.20 -16.74
CA GLY A 398 -23.58 -5.45 -17.28
C GLY A 398 -22.88 -6.34 -16.24
N ASP A 399 -23.07 -7.66 -16.41
CA ASP A 399 -22.30 -8.69 -15.72
C ASP A 399 -21.04 -9.01 -16.55
N TRP A 400 -19.97 -8.27 -16.25
CA TRP A 400 -18.68 -8.36 -16.91
C TRP A 400 -17.70 -9.14 -16.06
N ASP A 401 -16.92 -10.01 -16.68
CA ASP A 401 -15.80 -10.71 -16.04
C ASP A 401 -14.58 -9.81 -15.88
N GLY A 402 -14.44 -8.80 -16.76
CA GLY A 402 -13.46 -7.74 -16.63
C GLY A 402 -13.80 -6.51 -17.45
N ILE A 403 -13.59 -5.32 -16.86
CA ILE A 403 -13.72 -4.04 -17.56
C ILE A 403 -12.33 -3.50 -17.80
N ILE A 404 -11.90 -3.31 -19.04
CA ILE A 404 -10.55 -2.87 -19.37
C ILE A 404 -10.61 -1.42 -19.83
N VAL A 405 -9.90 -0.55 -19.12
CA VAL A 405 -9.83 0.89 -19.39
C VAL A 405 -8.39 1.34 -19.49
N THR A 406 -8.16 2.42 -20.22
CA THR A 406 -6.82 3.04 -20.23
C THR A 406 -6.55 3.89 -18.99
N HIS A 407 -5.29 4.17 -18.65
CA HIS A 407 -4.94 5.13 -17.57
C HIS A 407 -5.62 6.48 -17.79
N SER A 408 -5.53 7.02 -19.02
CA SER A 408 -6.15 8.31 -19.35
C SER A 408 -7.68 8.28 -19.30
N SER A 409 -8.27 7.09 -19.47
CA SER A 409 -9.70 6.86 -19.31
C SER A 409 -10.09 6.87 -17.84
N PHE A 410 -9.32 6.16 -17.01
CA PHE A 410 -9.54 6.03 -15.58
C PHE A 410 -9.39 7.37 -14.85
N GLU A 411 -8.37 8.18 -15.17
CA GLU A 411 -8.18 9.53 -14.60
C GLU A 411 -9.35 10.50 -14.83
N ARG A 412 -10.19 10.22 -15.83
CA ARG A 412 -11.38 11.03 -16.14
C ARG A 412 -12.62 10.60 -15.37
N ILE A 413 -12.55 9.49 -14.64
CA ILE A 413 -13.61 8.99 -13.78
C ILE A 413 -13.44 9.67 -12.42
N GLY A 414 -14.32 10.62 -12.11
CA GLY A 414 -14.30 11.30 -10.82
C GLY A 414 -14.91 10.45 -9.71
N MET A 415 -14.66 10.80 -8.46
CA MET A 415 -15.48 10.33 -7.33
C MET A 415 -16.74 11.20 -7.20
N SER A 416 -17.83 10.66 -6.67
CA SER A 416 -19.00 11.48 -6.35
C SER A 416 -18.67 12.62 -5.39
N ARG A 417 -19.42 13.72 -5.51
CA ARG A 417 -19.28 14.89 -4.64
C ARG A 417 -19.49 14.52 -3.18
N ASP A 418 -20.48 13.68 -2.89
CA ASP A 418 -20.81 13.22 -1.54
C ASP A 418 -19.62 12.46 -0.93
N TYR A 419 -18.94 11.61 -1.71
CA TYR A 419 -17.73 10.94 -1.26
C TYR A 419 -16.58 11.93 -1.01
N GLN A 420 -16.34 12.86 -1.93
CA GLN A 420 -15.28 13.87 -1.78
C GLN A 420 -15.51 14.76 -0.55
N GLU A 421 -16.75 15.18 -0.30
CA GLU A 421 -17.15 15.97 0.87
C GLU A 421 -16.94 15.19 2.17
N LYS A 422 -17.40 13.93 2.20
CA LYS A 422 -17.21 13.03 3.34
C LYS A 422 -15.72 12.85 3.64
N PHE A 423 -14.92 12.54 2.62
CA PHE A 423 -13.47 12.35 2.75
C PHE A 423 -12.76 13.58 3.31
N LEU A 424 -13.05 14.77 2.77
CA LEU A 424 -12.46 16.02 3.27
C LEU A 424 -12.90 16.32 4.71
N THR A 425 -14.17 16.05 5.04
CA THR A 425 -14.72 16.26 6.39
C THR A 425 -14.07 15.34 7.41
N GLU A 426 -13.88 14.05 7.07
CA GLU A 426 -13.16 13.09 7.90
C GLU A 426 -11.72 13.53 8.14
N GLN A 427 -10.99 13.95 7.09
CA GLN A 427 -9.64 14.50 7.24
C GLN A 427 -9.60 15.74 8.16
N ILE A 428 -10.56 16.66 8.03
CA ILE A 428 -10.65 17.85 8.90
C ILE A 428 -10.90 17.44 10.36
N ALA A 429 -11.80 16.48 10.60
CA ALA A 429 -12.13 15.98 11.93
C ALA A 429 -10.91 15.32 12.60
N GLU A 430 -10.09 14.61 11.83
CA GLU A 430 -8.84 14.03 12.31
C GLU A 430 -7.83 15.10 12.75
N TYR A 431 -7.66 16.16 11.95
CA TYR A 431 -6.81 17.30 12.35
C TYR A 431 -7.36 18.00 13.61
N ASP A 432 -8.68 18.10 13.76
CA ASP A 432 -9.29 18.63 14.97
C ASP A 432 -9.03 17.79 16.21
N GLN A 433 -9.04 16.47 16.07
CA GLN A 433 -8.66 15.56 17.16
C GLN A 433 -7.18 15.77 17.55
N LEU A 434 -6.27 15.85 16.58
CA LEU A 434 -4.85 16.11 16.84
C LEU A 434 -4.63 17.43 17.59
N LEU A 435 -5.35 18.50 17.21
CA LEU A 435 -5.27 19.78 17.90
C LEU A 435 -5.74 19.69 19.36
N ARG A 436 -6.82 18.93 19.64
CA ARG A 436 -7.33 18.73 21.01
C ARG A 436 -6.36 17.94 21.89
N GLU A 437 -5.80 16.87 21.34
CA GLU A 437 -4.79 16.04 22.03
C GLU A 437 -3.57 16.89 22.40
N HIS A 438 -3.08 17.72 21.48
CA HIS A 438 -1.95 18.60 21.75
C HIS A 438 -2.28 19.80 22.64
N ALA A 439 -3.51 20.33 22.62
CA ALA A 439 -3.92 21.43 23.51
C ALA A 439 -4.06 20.99 24.98
N ALA A 440 -4.29 19.70 25.24
CA ALA A 440 -4.37 19.13 26.59
C ALA A 440 -2.98 18.96 27.24
N ASP A 441 -1.91 18.91 26.45
CA ASP A 441 -0.54 18.86 26.94
C ASP A 441 -0.09 20.26 27.41
N ARG A 442 0.29 20.36 28.69
CA ARG A 442 0.77 21.62 29.32
C ARG A 442 2.09 22.18 28.74
N GLY A 443 2.64 21.52 27.71
CA GLY A 443 3.85 21.92 26.97
C GLY A 443 3.65 21.85 25.46
N ALA A 444 2.43 22.07 24.96
CA ALA A 444 2.09 22.02 23.55
C ALA A 444 3.09 22.81 22.69
N ASN A 445 3.81 22.10 21.82
CA ASN A 445 4.79 22.73 20.94
C ASN A 445 4.07 23.65 19.94
N ARG A 446 4.22 24.97 20.11
CA ARG A 446 3.52 26.00 19.33
C ARG A 446 3.75 25.88 17.83
N ASN A 447 4.93 25.43 17.40
CA ASN A 447 5.25 25.24 15.98
C ASN A 447 4.50 24.05 15.37
N LEU A 448 4.30 23.00 16.17
CA LEU A 448 3.54 21.84 15.75
C LEU A 448 2.05 22.17 15.59
N VAL A 449 1.46 22.84 16.57
CA VAL A 449 0.06 23.31 16.52
C VAL A 449 -0.17 24.16 15.26
N LYS A 450 0.73 25.11 14.99
CA LYS A 450 0.65 25.96 13.78
C LYS A 450 0.73 25.17 12.47
N THR A 451 1.49 24.07 12.45
CA THR A 451 1.61 23.20 11.27
C THR A 451 0.32 22.43 11.03
N ILE A 452 -0.26 21.85 12.09
CA ILE A 452 -1.55 21.16 12.04
C ILE A 452 -2.66 22.13 11.60
N GLU A 453 -2.72 23.34 12.15
CA GLU A 453 -3.68 24.39 11.76
C GLU A 453 -3.57 24.74 10.28
N LYS A 454 -2.34 24.84 9.75
CA LYS A 454 -2.11 25.14 8.33
C LYS A 454 -2.63 24.02 7.42
N GLN A 455 -2.38 22.75 7.76
CA GLN A 455 -2.88 21.61 6.99
C GLN A 455 -4.40 21.53 7.02
N LYS A 456 -5.00 21.70 8.20
CA LYS A 456 -6.45 21.80 8.38
C LYS A 456 -7.05 22.91 7.52
N ALA A 457 -6.46 24.11 7.55
CA ALA A 457 -6.93 25.25 6.76
C ALA A 457 -6.92 24.95 5.26
N ALA A 458 -5.88 24.28 4.74
CA ALA A 458 -5.81 23.89 3.34
C ALA A 458 -6.95 22.92 2.94
N ARG A 459 -7.30 21.97 3.80
CA ARG A 459 -8.44 21.05 3.57
C ARG A 459 -9.79 21.76 3.66
N VAL A 460 -9.94 22.69 4.60
CA VAL A 460 -11.15 23.53 4.72
C VAL A 460 -11.36 24.38 3.48
N GLU A 461 -10.31 25.02 2.95
CA GLU A 461 -10.42 25.77 1.69
C GLU A 461 -10.79 24.86 0.52
N ARG A 462 -10.17 23.68 0.40
CA ARG A 462 -10.53 22.69 -0.63
C ARG A 462 -11.99 22.23 -0.52
N LEU A 463 -12.52 22.07 0.69
CA LEU A 463 -13.94 21.76 0.93
C LEU A 463 -14.85 22.91 0.51
N LYS A 464 -14.48 24.17 0.81
CA LYS A 464 -15.24 25.34 0.36
C LYS A 464 -15.28 25.43 -1.16
N ASP A 465 -14.15 25.21 -1.83
CA ASP A 465 -14.06 25.20 -3.28
C ASP A 465 -14.97 24.11 -3.88
N LEU A 466 -14.91 22.88 -3.35
CA LEU A 466 -15.78 21.77 -3.75
C LEU A 466 -17.28 22.12 -3.57
N LEU A 467 -17.63 22.80 -2.48
CA LEU A 467 -19.01 23.19 -2.21
C LEU A 467 -19.49 24.32 -3.14
N ALA A 468 -18.59 25.24 -3.52
CA ALA A 468 -18.85 26.36 -4.41
C ALA A 468 -18.94 25.96 -5.89
N GLU A 469 -18.38 24.82 -6.28
CA GLU A 469 -18.56 24.27 -7.62
C GLU A 469 -20.05 23.95 -7.88
N ASN A 470 -20.62 24.62 -8.91
CA ASN A 470 -21.96 24.33 -9.40
C ASN A 470 -22.06 22.86 -9.82
N LYS A 471 -23.20 22.20 -9.54
CA LYS A 471 -23.54 20.84 -10.01
C LYS A 471 -23.39 20.73 -11.53
N LYS A 472 -22.19 20.42 -12.00
CA LYS A 472 -21.95 19.91 -13.34
C LYS A 472 -22.05 18.40 -13.21
N ASP A 473 -23.22 17.90 -13.59
CA ASP A 473 -23.50 16.48 -13.62
C ASP A 473 -22.71 15.84 -14.78
N ASP A 474 -21.48 15.41 -14.47
CA ASP A 474 -20.53 14.87 -15.45
C ASP A 474 -20.76 13.36 -15.74
N GLY A 475 -21.77 12.76 -15.12
CA GLY A 475 -22.42 11.49 -15.52
C GLY A 475 -21.59 10.20 -15.39
N LEU A 476 -20.35 10.27 -14.92
CA LEU A 476 -19.48 9.12 -14.70
C LEU A 476 -18.72 9.32 -13.39
N VAL A 477 -19.30 8.83 -12.30
CA VAL A 477 -18.64 8.76 -10.98
C VAL A 477 -18.30 7.31 -10.66
N PHE A 478 -17.11 7.09 -10.10
CA PHE A 478 -16.55 5.75 -9.90
C PHE A 478 -17.42 4.88 -8.99
N ASP A 479 -17.98 5.47 -7.94
CA ASP A 479 -18.83 4.81 -6.95
C ASP A 479 -20.18 4.32 -7.50
N GLU A 480 -20.65 4.87 -8.63
CA GLU A 480 -21.87 4.39 -9.32
C GLU A 480 -21.60 3.24 -10.30
N LEU A 481 -20.33 2.94 -10.62
CA LEU A 481 -19.98 1.86 -11.55
C LEU A 481 -20.22 0.46 -10.95
N GLY A 482 -20.27 0.38 -9.62
CA GLY A 482 -20.32 -0.88 -8.88
C GLY A 482 -19.06 -1.73 -9.05
N VAL A 483 -17.92 -1.10 -9.41
CA VAL A 483 -16.60 -1.74 -9.43
C VAL A 483 -16.11 -1.84 -7.99
N ASP A 484 -15.75 -3.05 -7.56
CA ASP A 484 -15.27 -3.33 -6.20
C ASP A 484 -13.80 -3.79 -6.18
N HIS A 485 -13.17 -3.92 -7.35
CA HIS A 485 -11.76 -4.26 -7.44
C HIS A 485 -11.09 -3.61 -8.65
N VAL A 486 -9.90 -3.04 -8.45
CA VAL A 486 -9.12 -2.38 -9.51
C VAL A 486 -7.75 -3.02 -9.61
N PHE A 487 -7.42 -3.53 -10.79
CA PHE A 487 -6.09 -3.97 -11.17
C PHE A 487 -5.42 -2.86 -11.97
N ILE A 488 -4.23 -2.41 -11.55
CA ILE A 488 -3.47 -1.37 -12.23
C ILE A 488 -2.20 -2.00 -12.80
N ASP A 489 -2.02 -1.94 -14.12
CA ASP A 489 -0.73 -2.27 -14.75
C ASP A 489 0.15 -1.02 -14.79
N GLU A 490 1.46 -1.20 -14.72
CA GLU A 490 2.42 -0.10 -14.62
C GLU A 490 2.10 0.91 -13.49
N ASP A 491 1.83 0.37 -12.29
CA ASP A 491 1.52 1.14 -11.07
C ASP A 491 2.57 2.19 -10.70
N HIS A 492 3.80 2.04 -11.21
CA HIS A 492 4.89 2.96 -10.97
C HIS A 492 4.62 4.40 -11.41
N TYR A 493 3.68 4.62 -12.34
CA TYR A 493 3.21 5.97 -12.71
C TYR A 493 2.44 6.67 -11.58
N PHE A 494 1.98 5.95 -10.56
CA PHE A 494 1.15 6.44 -9.46
C PHE A 494 1.91 6.53 -8.12
N LYS A 495 3.23 6.35 -8.11
CA LYS A 495 4.06 6.32 -6.89
C LYS A 495 4.05 7.58 -6.03
N ASN A 496 3.64 8.72 -6.61
CA ASN A 496 3.61 10.02 -5.93
C ASN A 496 2.18 10.51 -5.66
N LEU A 497 1.18 9.63 -5.71
CA LEU A 497 -0.17 10.00 -5.27
C LEU A 497 -0.16 10.35 -3.78
N GLU A 498 -0.94 11.36 -3.43
CA GLU A 498 -1.14 11.77 -2.04
C GLU A 498 -1.80 10.62 -1.27
N THR A 499 -1.02 9.92 -0.43
CA THR A 499 -1.56 8.94 0.50
C THR A 499 -2.11 9.70 1.72
N PRO A 500 -3.35 9.44 2.18
CA PRO A 500 -3.72 9.81 3.54
C PRO A 500 -2.78 9.05 4.48
N THR A 501 -1.84 9.77 5.09
CA THR A 501 -0.87 9.24 6.06
C THR A 501 -1.46 9.22 7.46
#